data_AF-A0A3C0IQQ1-F1
#
_entry.id   AF-A0A3C0IQQ1-F1
#
_cell.length_a   1.000
_cell.length_b   1.000
_cell.length_c   1.000
_cell.angle_alpha   90.00
_cell.angle_beta   90.00
_cell.angle_gamma   90.00
#
_symmetry.space_group_name_H-M   'P 1'
#
loop_
_entity.id
_entity.type
_entity.pdbx_description
1 polymer ?
#
loop_
_entity_poly.entity_id
_entity_poly.type
_entity_poly.pdbx_seq_one_letter_code
_entity_poly.pdbx_strand_id
1 'polypeptide(L)'
;MQAISLDAVLTVTFTLFAVIDIVGSIPLLISLKHKMGGIREFRATLISGALMIAFLFVGEKLLKVLGIEVASFAVGGSIVIFILGLEMVLGHEFFKGGDDPKSGTVVPIAFPLIAGSGTLTTIISLRANYEEVPVLLAILINLAIVYIVLKSLDYISKLLGPAGLLAVRKFL
;
A
#
# COMPACT_ATOMS: atom_id res chain seq x y z
N MET A 1 -21.25 -9.74 20.83
CA MET A 1 -20.88 -9.76 19.39
C MET A 1 -21.05 -8.34 18.87
N GLN A 2 -19.97 -7.56 18.83
CA GLN A 2 -20.01 -6.26 18.15
C GLN A 2 -20.29 -6.53 16.68
N ALA A 3 -21.38 -5.96 16.16
CA ALA A 3 -21.71 -6.09 14.75
C ALA A 3 -20.56 -5.47 13.95
N ILE A 4 -19.96 -6.26 13.06
CA ILE A 4 -18.96 -5.76 12.11
C ILE A 4 -19.65 -4.63 11.33
N SER A 5 -19.20 -3.39 11.52
CA SER A 5 -19.75 -2.28 10.76
C SER A 5 -19.20 -2.38 9.34
N LEU A 6 -20.09 -2.71 8.40
CA LEU A 6 -19.73 -2.87 6.99
C LEU A 6 -19.12 -1.57 6.45
N ASP A 7 -19.61 -0.42 6.92
CA ASP A 7 -19.13 0.92 6.57
C ASP A 7 -17.67 1.15 6.98
N ALA A 8 -17.25 0.68 8.16
CA ALA A 8 -15.86 0.77 8.57
C ALA A 8 -14.97 -0.10 7.69
N VAL A 9 -15.38 -1.35 7.43
CA VAL A 9 -14.62 -2.26 6.55
C VAL A 9 -14.43 -1.63 5.18
N LEU A 10 -15.50 -1.09 4.58
CA LEU A 10 -15.43 -0.45 3.27
C LEU A 10 -14.52 0.78 3.28
N THR A 11 -14.69 1.69 4.25
CA THR A 11 -13.90 2.93 4.35
C THR A 11 -12.42 2.62 4.50
N VAL A 12 -12.07 1.71 5.40
CA VAL A 12 -10.69 1.28 5.63
C VAL A 12 -10.13 0.56 4.40
N THR A 13 -10.93 -0.28 3.73
CA THR A 13 -10.53 -0.98 2.51
C THR A 13 -10.18 0.00 1.40
N PHE A 14 -11.04 1.00 1.13
CA PHE A 14 -10.77 2.01 0.11
C PHE A 14 -9.59 2.90 0.47
N THR A 15 -9.45 3.25 1.75
CA THR A 15 -8.29 4.02 2.23
C THR A 15 -7.00 3.25 1.97
N LEU A 16 -6.90 1.99 2.41
CA LEU A 16 -5.73 1.15 2.17
C LEU A 16 -5.49 0.91 0.68
N PHE A 17 -6.54 0.67 -0.11
CA PHE A 17 -6.43 0.49 -1.55
C PHE A 17 -5.80 1.70 -2.23
N ALA A 18 -6.26 2.90 -1.87
CA ALA A 18 -5.71 4.15 -2.38
C ALA A 18 -4.25 4.34 -1.97
N VAL A 19 -3.87 4.04 -0.72
CA VAL A 19 -2.49 4.21 -0.25
C VAL A 19 -1.53 3.19 -0.87
N ILE A 20 -1.97 1.94 -1.03
CA ILE A 20 -1.15 0.89 -1.66
C ILE A 20 -0.92 1.21 -3.14
N ASP A 21 -1.88 1.90 -3.78
CA ASP A 21 -1.88 2.28 -5.20
C ASP A 21 -1.35 1.17 -6.14
N ILE A 22 -1.90 -0.03 -5.96
CA ILE A 22 -1.41 -1.20 -6.70
C ILE A 22 -1.66 -1.06 -8.22
N VAL A 23 -2.71 -0.33 -8.60
CA VAL A 23 -3.09 -0.11 -9.99
C VAL A 23 -2.22 0.97 -10.64
N GLY A 24 -2.00 2.11 -9.96
CA GLY A 24 -1.08 3.14 -10.45
C GLY A 24 0.36 2.62 -10.58
N SER A 25 0.75 1.73 -9.66
CA SER A 25 2.07 1.08 -9.65
C SER A 25 2.30 0.02 -10.75
N ILE A 26 1.30 -0.33 -11.58
CA ILE A 26 1.43 -1.39 -12.59
C ILE A 26 2.65 -1.20 -13.53
N PRO A 27 2.91 -0.02 -14.14
CA PRO A 27 4.03 0.15 -15.06
C PRO A 27 5.39 -0.07 -14.38
N LEU A 28 5.51 0.36 -13.12
CA LEU A 28 6.69 0.14 -12.28
C LEU A 28 6.87 -1.34 -11.96
N LEU A 29 5.78 -2.02 -11.56
CA LEU A 29 5.78 -3.45 -11.25
C LEU A 29 6.14 -4.31 -12.47
N ILE A 30 5.65 -3.97 -13.67
CA ILE A 30 6.03 -4.64 -14.92
C ILE A 30 7.52 -4.43 -15.22
N SER A 31 8.01 -3.20 -15.06
CA SER A 31 9.42 -2.87 -15.28
C SER A 31 10.33 -3.64 -14.32
N LEU A 32 9.92 -3.75 -13.06
CA LEU A 32 10.62 -4.51 -12.04
C LEU A 32 10.59 -6.01 -12.33
N LYS A 33 9.43 -6.55 -12.74
CA LYS A 33 9.27 -7.96 -13.15
C LYS A 33 10.22 -8.33 -14.28
N HIS A 34 10.38 -7.46 -15.28
CA HIS A 34 11.34 -7.67 -16.38
C HIS A 34 12.80 -7.64 -15.89
N LYS A 35 13.18 -6.68 -15.04
CA LYS A 35 14.54 -6.57 -14.50
C LYS A 35 14.94 -7.77 -13.63
N MET A 36 14.00 -8.31 -12.85
CA MET A 36 14.24 -9.41 -11.92
C MET A 36 14.04 -10.80 -12.55
N GLY A 37 13.61 -10.88 -13.82
CA GLY A 37 13.30 -12.16 -14.49
C GLY A 37 12.03 -12.84 -13.98
N GLY A 38 11.15 -12.10 -13.29
CA GLY A 38 9.91 -12.59 -12.70
C GLY A 38 9.63 -12.00 -11.33
N ILE A 39 8.36 -12.04 -10.92
CA ILE A 39 7.91 -11.77 -9.55
C ILE A 39 7.25 -13.05 -9.07
N ARG A 40 7.56 -13.48 -7.85
CA ARG A 40 6.84 -14.57 -7.19
C ARG A 40 5.62 -13.99 -6.49
N GLU A 41 4.53 -13.83 -7.23
CA GLU A 41 3.35 -13.07 -6.81
C GLU A 41 2.80 -13.53 -5.46
N PHE A 42 2.72 -14.86 -5.27
CA PHE A 42 2.28 -15.43 -3.99
C PHE A 42 3.19 -15.08 -2.82
N ARG A 43 4.52 -15.15 -3.01
CA ARG A 43 5.47 -14.80 -1.95
C ARG A 43 5.45 -13.30 -1.68
N ALA A 44 5.32 -12.48 -2.73
CA ALA A 44 5.12 -11.04 -2.66
C ALA A 44 3.95 -10.68 -1.74
N THR A 45 2.76 -11.16 -2.07
CA THR A 45 1.55 -10.93 -1.27
C THR A 45 1.69 -11.47 0.14
N LEU A 46 2.27 -12.66 0.33
CA LEU A 46 2.38 -13.28 1.66
C LEU A 46 3.32 -12.48 2.58
N ILE A 47 4.47 -12.04 2.09
CA ILE A 47 5.43 -11.27 2.88
C ILE A 47 4.86 -9.88 3.19
N SER A 48 4.26 -9.20 2.21
CA SER A 48 3.58 -7.91 2.45
C SER A 48 2.44 -8.08 3.45
N GLY A 49 1.64 -9.14 3.33
CA GLY A 49 0.56 -9.43 4.26
C GLY A 49 1.05 -9.72 5.67
N ALA A 50 2.12 -10.51 5.82
CA ALA A 50 2.72 -10.76 7.12
C ALA A 50 3.21 -9.46 7.79
N LEU A 51 3.80 -8.54 7.01
CA LEU A 51 4.25 -7.25 7.52
C LEU A 51 3.09 -6.34 7.92
N MET A 52 2.08 -6.22 7.06
CA MET A 52 0.86 -5.44 7.34
C MET A 52 0.14 -5.94 8.59
N ILE A 53 -0.01 -7.27 8.73
CA ILE A 53 -0.61 -7.90 9.90
C ILE A 53 0.27 -7.74 11.14
N ALA A 54 1.60 -7.82 11.02
CA ALA A 54 2.48 -7.54 12.15
C ALA A 54 2.29 -6.10 12.65
N PHE A 55 2.24 -5.12 11.75
CA PHE A 55 2.04 -3.71 12.11
C PHE A 55 0.64 -3.42 12.67
N LEU A 56 -0.38 -4.14 12.20
CA LEU A 56 -1.72 -4.09 12.78
C LEU A 56 -1.72 -4.37 14.30
N PHE A 57 -0.97 -5.38 14.73
CA PHE A 57 -0.89 -5.80 16.14
C PHE A 57 0.19 -5.07 16.95
N VAL A 58 1.28 -4.66 16.29
CA VAL A 58 2.42 -4.00 16.94
C VAL A 58 2.22 -2.49 17.03
N GLY A 59 1.44 -1.88 16.14
CA GLY A 59 1.28 -0.42 16.01
C GLY A 59 0.98 0.29 17.33
N GLU A 60 -0.04 -0.17 18.06
CA GLU A 60 -0.41 0.45 19.34
C GLU A 60 0.70 0.33 20.40
N LYS A 61 1.38 -0.83 20.44
CA LYS A 61 2.51 -1.04 21.36
C LYS A 61 3.71 -0.17 20.99
N LEU A 62 3.97 0.00 19.70
CA LEU A 62 5.03 0.87 19.20
C LEU A 62 4.76 2.32 19.60
N LEU A 63 3.53 2.81 19.42
CA LEU A 63 3.14 4.16 19.85
C LEU A 63 3.33 4.37 21.35
N LYS A 64 2.92 3.38 22.16
CA LYS A 64 3.13 3.41 23.63
C LYS A 64 4.61 3.47 24.02
N VAL A 65 5.47 2.71 23.35
CA VAL A 65 6.94 2.74 23.59
C VAL A 65 7.54 4.10 23.21
N LEU A 66 7.03 4.72 22.15
CA LEU A 66 7.45 6.07 21.72
C LEU A 66 6.86 7.19 22.60
N GLY A 67 6.02 6.87 23.58
CA GLY A 67 5.35 7.85 24.44
C GLY A 67 4.29 8.68 23.70
N ILE A 68 3.76 8.18 22.58
CA ILE A 68 2.77 8.87 21.76
C ILE A 68 1.38 8.35 22.11
N GLU A 69 0.47 9.28 22.42
CA GLU A 69 -0.93 8.95 22.62
C GLU A 69 -1.60 8.54 21.30
N VAL A 70 -2.46 7.51 21.36
CA VAL A 70 -3.23 7.03 20.22
C VAL A 70 -4.05 8.17 19.60
N ALA A 71 -4.59 9.08 20.41
CA ALA A 71 -5.32 10.25 19.95
C ALA A 71 -4.43 11.22 19.15
N SER A 72 -3.22 11.51 19.61
CA SER A 72 -2.27 12.36 18.87
C SER A 72 -1.85 11.71 17.55
N PHE A 73 -1.65 10.39 17.55
CA PHE A 73 -1.34 9.66 16.32
C PHE A 73 -2.53 9.59 15.36
N ALA A 74 -3.76 9.51 15.87
CA ALA A 74 -4.98 9.57 15.07
C ALA A 74 -5.13 10.92 14.35
N VAL A 75 -4.76 12.02 15.02
CA VAL A 75 -4.73 13.36 14.40
C VAL A 75 -3.68 13.41 13.29
N GLY A 76 -2.45 12.96 13.54
CA GLY A 76 -1.40 12.88 12.52
C GLY A 76 -1.79 11.98 11.34
N GLY A 77 -2.41 10.84 11.64
CA GLY A 77 -2.93 9.90 10.64
C GLY A 77 -4.04 10.47 9.78
N SER A 78 -4.95 11.24 10.37
CA SER A 78 -6.00 11.96 9.64
C SER A 78 -5.42 13.01 8.70
N ILE A 79 -4.34 13.69 9.08
CA ILE A 79 -3.61 14.61 8.20
C ILE A 79 -2.98 13.84 7.04
N VAL A 80 -2.37 12.68 7.30
CA VAL A 80 -1.81 11.82 6.23
C VAL A 80 -2.91 11.39 5.25
N ILE A 81 -4.05 10.89 5.75
CA ILE A 81 -5.19 10.49 4.91
C ILE A 81 -5.74 11.68 4.12
N PHE A 82 -5.81 12.86 4.73
CA PHE A 82 -6.23 14.09 4.05
C PHE A 82 -5.28 14.47 2.91
N ILE A 83 -3.96 14.43 3.14
CA ILE A 83 -2.94 14.70 2.11
C ILE A 83 -3.04 13.67 0.99
N LEU A 84 -3.25 12.40 1.31
CA LEU A 84 -3.44 11.35 0.31
C LEU A 84 -4.71 11.58 -0.52
N GLY A 85 -5.82 11.98 0.12
CA GLY A 85 -7.04 12.35 -0.60
C GLY A 85 -6.83 13.58 -1.49
N LEU A 86 -6.05 14.56 -1.03
CA LEU A 86 -5.66 15.72 -1.82
C LEU A 86 -4.80 15.32 -3.02
N GLU A 87 -3.80 14.47 -2.83
CA GLU A 87 -2.95 13.90 -3.88
C GLU A 87 -3.78 13.27 -4.99
N MET A 88 -4.84 12.54 -4.65
CA MET A 88 -5.77 11.95 -5.63
C MET A 88 -6.56 13.01 -6.42
N VAL A 89 -6.99 14.09 -5.77
CA VAL A 89 -7.77 15.16 -6.43
C VAL A 89 -6.88 16.05 -7.29
N LEU A 90 -5.67 16.33 -6.83
CA LEU A 90 -4.70 17.21 -7.48
C LEU A 90 -3.86 16.49 -8.53
N GLY A 91 -3.77 15.15 -8.47
CA GLY A 91 -2.91 14.34 -9.33
C GLY A 91 -1.42 14.59 -9.10
N HIS A 92 -1.02 14.87 -7.85
CA HIS A 92 0.35 15.29 -7.53
C HIS A 92 0.91 14.55 -6.31
N GLU A 93 2.01 13.81 -6.50
CA GLU A 93 2.64 13.04 -5.44
C GLU A 93 3.38 13.90 -4.40
N PHE A 94 2.86 13.92 -3.17
CA PHE A 94 3.53 14.60 -2.05
C PHE A 94 4.53 13.67 -1.34
N PHE A 95 4.31 12.36 -1.39
CA PHE A 95 5.17 11.34 -0.78
C PHE A 95 5.99 10.60 -1.83
N LYS A 96 7.11 11.20 -2.26
CA LYS A 96 8.03 10.52 -3.18
C LYS A 96 8.77 9.39 -2.45
N GLY A 97 8.49 8.14 -2.80
CA GLY A 97 9.38 7.03 -2.48
C GLY A 97 10.77 7.36 -3.01
N GLY A 98 11.81 7.22 -2.17
CA GLY A 98 13.15 7.75 -2.43
C GLY A 98 13.76 7.34 -3.78
N ASP A 99 13.58 8.20 -4.78
CA ASP A 99 14.23 8.12 -6.08
C ASP A 99 15.60 8.81 -6.01
N ASP A 100 16.52 8.24 -5.22
CA ASP A 100 17.94 8.60 -5.34
C ASP A 100 18.63 7.61 -6.30
N PRO A 101 18.85 7.99 -7.58
CA PRO A 101 19.48 7.13 -8.57
C PRO A 101 20.97 6.84 -8.28
N LYS A 102 21.56 7.41 -7.22
CA LYS A 102 22.97 7.18 -6.83
C LYS A 102 23.18 6.13 -5.75
N SER A 103 22.13 5.59 -5.13
CA SER A 103 22.28 4.45 -4.23
C SER A 103 22.24 3.16 -5.04
N GLY A 104 23.42 2.62 -5.38
CA GLY A 104 23.63 1.34 -6.07
C GLY A 104 23.20 0.10 -5.27
N THR A 105 22.09 0.17 -4.55
CA THR A 105 21.50 -0.99 -3.89
C THR A 105 20.35 -1.46 -4.75
N VAL A 106 20.54 -2.63 -5.38
CA VAL A 106 19.45 -3.47 -5.90
C VAL A 106 18.61 -3.89 -4.70
N VAL A 107 17.78 -2.98 -4.20
CA VAL A 107 16.81 -3.29 -3.14
C VAL A 107 15.76 -4.20 -3.80
N PRO A 108 15.29 -5.28 -3.16
CA PRO A 108 14.20 -6.07 -3.72
C PRO A 108 12.90 -5.23 -3.63
N ILE A 109 12.61 -4.41 -4.65
CA ILE A 109 11.63 -3.28 -4.58
C ILE A 109 10.16 -3.73 -4.58
N ALA A 110 9.83 -4.99 -4.92
CA ALA A 110 8.43 -5.40 -5.04
C ALA A 110 7.69 -5.42 -3.69
N PHE A 111 8.39 -5.77 -2.60
CA PHE A 111 7.80 -5.89 -1.27
C PHE A 111 7.69 -4.55 -0.52
N PRO A 112 8.72 -3.67 -0.56
CA PRO A 112 8.63 -2.31 -0.01
C PRO A 112 7.59 -1.44 -0.72
N LEU A 113 7.19 -1.76 -1.95
CA LEU A 113 6.17 -0.97 -2.64
C LEU A 113 4.77 -1.20 -2.04
N ILE A 114 4.40 -2.47 -1.81
CA ILE A 114 3.05 -2.87 -1.35
C ILE A 114 2.88 -2.66 0.15
N ALA A 115 3.89 -3.01 0.95
CA ALA A 115 3.91 -2.80 2.39
C ALA A 115 4.92 -1.69 2.73
N GLY A 116 4.83 -0.59 1.98
CA GLY A 116 5.70 0.56 2.14
C GLY A 116 5.42 1.35 3.40
N SER A 117 6.28 2.33 3.67
CA SER A 117 6.15 3.22 4.83
C SER A 117 4.77 3.92 4.88
N GLY A 118 4.21 4.30 3.73
CA GLY A 118 2.85 4.84 3.61
C GLY A 118 1.80 3.86 4.13
N THR A 119 1.74 2.66 3.54
CA THR A 119 0.79 1.61 3.94
C THR A 119 0.91 1.24 5.42
N LEU A 120 2.13 1.08 5.94
CA LEU A 120 2.36 0.74 7.34
C LEU A 120 1.93 1.86 8.29
N THR A 121 2.23 3.12 7.96
CA THR A 121 1.78 4.28 8.73
C THR A 121 0.25 4.37 8.73
N THR A 122 -0.37 4.20 7.57
CA THR A 122 -1.83 4.19 7.42
C THR A 122 -2.48 3.08 8.24
N ILE A 123 -1.90 1.88 8.31
CA ILE A 123 -2.43 0.80 9.17
C ILE A 123 -2.43 1.23 10.64
N ILE A 124 -1.34 1.81 11.14
CA ILE A 124 -1.27 2.30 12.53
C ILE A 124 -2.31 3.42 12.74
N SER A 125 -2.47 4.32 11.78
CA SER A 125 -3.42 5.44 11.86
C SER A 125 -4.87 4.95 11.85
N LEU A 126 -5.18 3.96 11.00
CA LEU A 126 -6.50 3.35 10.96
C LEU A 126 -6.77 2.56 12.24
N ARG A 127 -5.77 1.92 12.86
CA ARG A 127 -5.94 1.26 14.16
C ARG A 127 -6.17 2.20 15.32
N ALA A 128 -5.76 3.46 15.20
CA ALA A 128 -6.11 4.48 16.19
C ALA A 128 -7.58 4.91 16.12
N ASN A 129 -8.26 4.71 14.98
CA ASN A 129 -9.62 5.19 14.73
C ASN A 129 -10.66 4.08 14.55
N TYR A 130 -10.22 2.85 14.26
CA TYR A 130 -11.05 1.71 13.96
C TYR A 130 -10.64 0.47 14.76
N GLU A 131 -11.63 -0.37 15.05
CA GLU A 131 -11.40 -1.66 15.70
C GLU A 131 -10.54 -2.61 14.86
N GLU A 132 -10.03 -3.66 15.50
CA GLU A 132 -9.06 -4.57 14.88
C GLU A 132 -9.64 -5.34 13.71
N VAL A 133 -10.86 -5.86 13.90
CA VAL A 133 -11.51 -6.76 12.93
C VAL A 133 -11.77 -6.05 11.60
N PRO A 134 -12.33 -4.83 11.55
CA PRO A 134 -12.47 -4.10 10.29
C PRO A 134 -11.15 -3.86 9.56
N VAL A 135 -10.08 -3.51 10.28
CA VAL A 135 -8.77 -3.27 9.68
C VAL A 135 -8.14 -4.55 9.15
N LEU A 136 -8.24 -5.65 9.90
CA LEU A 136 -7.77 -6.95 9.44
C LEU A 136 -8.48 -7.40 8.16
N LEU A 137 -9.82 -7.28 8.12
CA LEU A 137 -10.59 -7.62 6.92
C LEU A 137 -10.20 -6.76 5.72
N ALA A 138 -10.03 -5.46 5.92
CA ALA A 138 -9.58 -4.54 4.88
C ALA A 138 -8.17 -4.87 4.33
N ILE A 139 -7.25 -5.29 5.21
CA ILE A 139 -5.92 -5.78 4.81
C ILE A 139 -6.07 -7.02 3.93
N LEU A 140 -6.87 -8.01 4.35
CA LEU A 140 -7.07 -9.26 3.59
C LEU A 140 -7.69 -9.02 2.21
N ILE A 141 -8.69 -8.13 2.13
CA ILE A 141 -9.32 -7.74 0.86
C ILE A 141 -8.29 -7.09 -0.07
N ASN A 142 -7.50 -6.14 0.45
CA ASN A 142 -6.46 -5.48 -0.34
C ASN A 142 -5.36 -6.45 -0.78
N LEU A 143 -4.94 -7.39 0.05
CA LEU A 143 -3.97 -8.42 -0.33
C LEU A 143 -4.51 -9.31 -1.47
N ALA A 144 -5.80 -9.63 -1.47
CA ALA A 144 -6.42 -10.36 -2.56
C ALA A 144 -6.37 -9.55 -3.87
N ILE A 145 -6.70 -8.26 -3.82
CA ILE A 145 -6.59 -7.35 -4.97
C ILE A 145 -5.15 -7.28 -5.47
N VAL A 146 -4.19 -7.10 -4.56
CA VAL A 146 -2.76 -7.06 -4.87
C VAL A 146 -2.31 -8.33 -5.59
N TYR A 147 -2.67 -9.49 -5.06
CA TYR A 147 -2.33 -10.77 -5.67
C TYR A 147 -2.90 -10.90 -7.10
N ILE A 148 -4.15 -10.49 -7.31
CA ILE A 148 -4.79 -10.50 -8.63
C ILE A 148 -4.05 -9.58 -9.61
N VAL A 149 -3.69 -8.38 -9.18
CA VAL A 149 -2.94 -7.42 -10.03
C VAL A 149 -1.56 -7.95 -10.37
N LEU A 150 -0.81 -8.44 -9.39
CA LEU A 150 0.51 -9.04 -9.60
C LEU A 150 0.45 -10.21 -10.59
N LYS A 151 -0.55 -11.09 -10.46
CA LYS A 151 -0.76 -12.23 -11.36
C LYS A 151 -1.14 -11.77 -12.79
N SER A 152 -1.79 -10.63 -12.90
CA SER A 152 -2.25 -10.07 -14.17
C SER A 152 -1.18 -9.23 -14.89
N LEU A 153 -0.01 -8.98 -14.27
CA LEU A 153 1.04 -8.13 -14.86
C LEU A 153 1.49 -8.59 -16.25
N ASP A 154 1.59 -9.90 -16.49
CA ASP A 154 2.02 -10.43 -17.80
C ASP A 154 0.97 -10.19 -18.88
N TYR A 155 -0.31 -10.31 -18.51
CA TYR A 155 -1.43 -10.03 -19.40
C TYR A 155 -1.49 -8.54 -19.73
N ILE A 156 -1.38 -7.68 -18.70
CA ILE A 156 -1.41 -6.23 -18.84
C ILE A 156 -0.20 -5.74 -19.66
N SER A 157 0.98 -6.30 -19.43
CA SER A 157 2.19 -5.99 -20.19
C SER A 157 2.05 -6.33 -21.67
N LYS A 158 1.39 -7.45 -22.02
CA LYS A 158 1.14 -7.83 -23.41
C LYS A 158 0.08 -6.95 -24.07
N LEU A 159 -0.95 -6.56 -23.32
CA LEU A 159 -2.04 -5.71 -23.82
C LEU A 159 -1.57 -4.28 -24.12
N LEU A 160 -0.75 -3.69 -23.24
CA LEU A 160 -0.23 -2.33 -23.38
C LEU A 160 0.92 -2.24 -24.40
N GLY A 161 1.74 -3.28 -24.51
CA GLY A 161 2.95 -3.25 -25.33
C GLY A 161 3.98 -2.19 -24.88
N PRO A 162 5.13 -2.07 -25.55
CA PRO A 162 6.20 -1.15 -25.15
C PRO A 162 5.78 0.32 -25.19
N ALA A 163 5.01 0.70 -26.21
CA ALA A 163 4.52 2.06 -26.39
C ALA A 163 3.43 2.44 -25.38
N GLY A 164 2.51 1.51 -25.06
CA GLY A 164 1.47 1.75 -24.05
C GLY A 164 2.04 1.83 -22.64
N LEU A 165 3.05 1.02 -22.31
CA LEU A 165 3.75 1.14 -21.02
C LEU A 165 4.42 2.52 -20.84
N LEU A 166 5.05 3.04 -21.89
CA LEU A 166 5.67 4.38 -21.87
C LEU A 166 4.63 5.49 -21.77
N ALA A 167 3.49 5.35 -22.46
CA ALA A 167 2.40 6.31 -22.38
C ALA A 167 1.79 6.32 -20.97
N VAL A 168 1.43 5.15 -20.45
CA VAL A 168 0.80 5.02 -19.13
C VAL A 168 1.71 5.55 -18.02
N ARG A 169 3.02 5.28 -18.07
CA ARG A 169 4.01 5.85 -17.12
C ARG A 169 4.14 7.38 -17.16
N LYS A 170 3.69 8.03 -18.24
CA LYS A 170 3.74 9.48 -18.39
C LYS A 170 2.44 10.17 -17.94
N PHE A 171 1.35 9.41 -17.83
CA PHE A 171 0.01 9.91 -17.49
C PHE A 171 -0.45 9.53 -16.08
N LEU A 172 0.06 8.42 -15.53
CA LEU A 172 0.08 8.11 -14.11
C LEU A 172 1.35 8.70 -13.50
#